data_AF-A0A6G1RPL3-F1
#
_entry.id   AF-A0A6G1RPL3-F1
#
_cell.length_a   1.000
_cell.length_b   1.000
_cell.length_c   1.000
_cell.angle_alpha   90.00
_cell.angle_beta   90.00
_cell.angle_gamma   90.00
#
_symmetry.space_group_name_H-M   'P 1'
#
loop_
_entity.id
_entity.type
_entity.pdbx_description
1 polymer ?
#
loop_
_entity_poly.entity_id
_entity_poly.type
_entity_poly.pdbx_seq_one_letter_code
_entity_poly.pdbx_strand_id
1 'polypeptide(L)'
;VYYRSKYLRSDTYNCNVEANRIVVSEFGTMAYPDPCKNIFAKAFSYLSHTIPEFTDNCLINIMKAGDDFYATSETNFIRKINPQTLETLEKVDYTKYVAVNVATSHPHYDSAGNILN
;
A
#
# COMPACT_ATOMS: atom_id res chain seq x y z
N VAL A 1 15.38 23.42 -13.36
CA VAL A 1 15.00 22.06 -12.91
C VAL A 1 14.99 22.06 -11.40
N TYR A 2 13.93 21.57 -10.76
CA TYR A 2 13.85 21.41 -9.30
C TYR A 2 13.61 19.93 -8.96
N TYR A 3 14.06 19.51 -7.78
CA TYR A 3 13.89 18.15 -7.27
C TYR A 3 13.16 18.18 -5.93
N ARG A 4 12.26 17.22 -5.72
CA ARG A 4 11.56 16.99 -4.45
C ARG A 4 11.30 15.50 -4.32
N SER A 5 11.41 14.98 -3.10
CA SER A 5 10.99 13.62 -2.74
C SER A 5 10.29 13.65 -1.39
N LYS A 6 9.34 12.72 -1.21
CA LYS A 6 8.64 12.46 0.05
C LYS A 6 8.43 10.95 0.16
N TYR A 7 8.46 10.42 1.37
CA TYR A 7 7.92 9.08 1.62
C TYR A 7 6.41 9.08 1.36
N LEU A 8 5.92 7.98 0.78
CA LEU A 8 4.50 7.69 0.75
C LEU A 8 4.04 7.41 2.18
N ARG A 9 3.23 8.30 2.76
CA ARG A 9 2.71 8.18 4.13
C ARG A 9 1.53 7.20 4.18
N SER A 10 1.79 5.96 3.74
CA SER A 10 0.83 4.85 3.78
C SER A 10 0.57 4.39 5.22
N ASP A 11 -0.42 3.52 5.42
CA ASP A 11 -0.69 2.94 6.74
C ASP A 11 0.54 2.14 7.19
N THR A 12 1.12 1.37 6.28
CA THR A 12 2.35 0.61 6.49
C THR A 12 3.51 1.50 6.92
N TYR A 13 3.73 2.63 6.24
CA TYR A 13 4.76 3.59 6.61
C TYR A 13 4.52 4.15 8.02
N ASN A 14 3.28 4.61 8.30
CA ASN A 14 2.95 5.22 9.60
C ASN A 14 3.11 4.21 10.75
N CYS A 15 2.58 2.99 10.59
CA CYS A 15 2.70 1.93 11.59
C CYS A 15 4.17 1.55 11.86
N ASN A 16 4.99 1.40 10.81
CA ASN A 16 6.40 1.04 10.97
C ASN A 16 7.22 2.16 11.61
N VAL A 17 6.95 3.41 11.25
CA VAL A 17 7.64 4.58 11.83
C VAL A 17 7.24 4.79 13.30
N GLU A 18 5.95 4.68 13.63
CA GLU A 18 5.45 4.78 15.01
C GLU A 18 6.06 3.68 15.91
N ALA A 19 6.13 2.44 15.40
CA ALA A 19 6.70 1.32 16.14
C ALA A 19 8.24 1.29 16.15
N ASN A 20 8.90 2.13 15.34
CA ASN A 20 10.34 2.11 15.09
C ASN A 20 10.87 0.70 14.71
N ARG A 21 10.06 -0.09 13.99
CA ARG A 21 10.34 -1.46 13.53
C ARG A 21 9.31 -1.92 12.49
N ILE A 22 9.60 -3.01 11.79
CA ILE A 22 8.65 -3.61 10.83
C ILE A 22 7.53 -4.34 11.60
N VAL A 23 6.32 -3.79 11.53
CA VAL A 23 5.09 -4.34 12.13
C VAL A 23 4.05 -4.76 11.10
N VAL A 24 4.21 -4.33 9.83
CA VAL A 24 3.43 -4.81 8.68
C VAL A 24 4.33 -5.68 7.79
N SER A 25 3.87 -6.88 7.44
CA SER A 25 4.63 -7.80 6.58
C SER A 25 4.61 -7.32 5.14
N GLU A 26 5.75 -7.45 4.46
CA GLU A 26 5.97 -7.12 3.06
C GLU A 26 6.29 -8.38 2.25
N PHE A 27 6.43 -8.25 0.92
CA PHE A 27 6.62 -9.36 -0.03
C PHE A 27 7.60 -10.45 0.42
N GLY A 28 8.80 -10.03 0.88
CA GLY A 28 9.85 -10.95 1.34
C GLY A 28 10.26 -10.75 2.79
N THR A 29 9.49 -9.98 3.57
CA THR A 29 9.89 -9.60 4.94
C THR A 29 8.70 -9.71 5.88
N MET A 30 8.73 -10.71 6.74
CA MET A 30 7.69 -10.93 7.73
C MET A 30 7.86 -9.95 8.91
N ALA A 31 6.75 -9.34 9.34
CA ALA A 31 6.73 -8.55 10.55
C ALA A 31 7.04 -9.43 11.78
N TYR A 32 7.85 -8.91 12.69
CA TYR A 32 8.18 -9.63 13.92
C TYR A 32 7.15 -9.29 15.01
N PRO A 33 6.57 -10.28 15.71
CA PRO A 33 5.66 -10.03 16.81
C PRO A 33 6.37 -9.26 17.92
N ASP A 34 5.64 -8.35 18.58
CA ASP A 34 6.22 -7.52 19.64
C ASP A 34 6.79 -8.38 20.79
N PRO A 35 8.09 -8.26 21.13
CA PRO A 35 8.68 -9.06 22.20
C PRO A 35 8.08 -8.75 23.58
N CYS A 36 7.45 -7.59 23.75
CA CYS A 36 6.86 -7.14 25.01
C CYS A 36 5.37 -7.51 25.15
N LYS A 37 4.75 -8.16 24.15
CA LYS A 37 3.33 -8.54 24.18
C LYS A 37 3.10 -9.89 24.89
N ASN A 38 2.22 -9.89 25.89
CA ASN A 38 1.79 -11.07 26.66
C ASN A 38 1.17 -12.17 25.76
N ILE A 39 1.03 -13.40 26.28
CA ILE A 39 0.52 -14.58 25.54
C ILE A 39 -0.80 -14.31 24.81
N PHE A 40 -1.73 -13.56 25.41
CA PHE A 40 -3.00 -13.15 24.77
C PHE A 40 -2.80 -12.25 23.55
N ALA A 41 -1.83 -11.35 23.62
CA ALA A 41 -1.48 -10.46 22.51
C ALA A 41 -0.66 -11.19 21.43
N LYS A 42 0.08 -12.25 21.77
CA LYS A 42 0.64 -13.20 20.79
C LYS A 42 -0.48 -13.95 20.07
N ALA A 43 -1.48 -14.47 20.79
CA ALA A 43 -2.64 -15.13 20.17
C ALA A 43 -3.43 -14.19 19.26
N PHE A 44 -3.65 -12.93 19.67
CA PHE A 44 -4.26 -11.91 18.81
C PHE A 44 -3.38 -11.57 17.60
N SER A 45 -2.05 -11.51 17.76
CA SER A 45 -1.12 -11.31 16.64
C SER A 45 -1.23 -12.47 15.63
N TYR A 46 -1.24 -13.72 16.12
CA TYR A 46 -1.47 -14.91 15.28
C TYR A 46 -2.84 -14.89 14.59
N LEU A 47 -3.92 -14.51 15.29
CA LEU A 47 -5.25 -14.36 14.66
C LEU A 47 -5.29 -13.21 13.66
N SER A 48 -4.65 -12.07 13.92
CA SER A 48 -4.56 -10.98 12.95
C SER A 48 -3.74 -11.39 11.72
N HIS A 49 -2.82 -12.35 11.83
CA HIS A 49 -2.14 -12.95 10.69
C HIS A 49 -3.00 -13.98 9.93
N THR A 50 -4.15 -14.42 10.45
CA THR A 50 -5.05 -15.34 9.73
C THR A 50 -5.89 -14.64 8.65
N ILE A 51 -6.02 -13.31 8.72
CA ILE A 51 -6.47 -12.49 7.59
C ILE A 51 -5.29 -11.59 7.24
N PRO A 52 -4.42 -11.98 6.28
CA PRO A 52 -3.35 -11.11 5.86
C PRO A 52 -3.96 -9.85 5.25
N GLU A 53 -3.99 -8.76 6.02
CA GLU A 53 -4.20 -7.44 5.43
C GLU A 53 -2.99 -7.16 4.56
N PHE A 54 -3.23 -7.05 3.26
CA PHE A 54 -2.17 -6.70 2.33
C PHE A 54 -1.59 -5.33 2.68
N THR A 55 -0.27 -5.23 2.54
CA THR A 55 0.42 -3.95 2.65
C THR A 55 -0.13 -2.95 1.63
N ASP A 56 -0.16 -1.69 2.04
CA ASP A 56 -0.44 -0.54 1.18
C ASP A 56 0.84 0.26 0.85
N ASN A 57 2.00 -0.39 1.03
CA ASN A 57 3.29 0.09 0.58
C ASN A 57 3.36 0.09 -0.95
N CYS A 58 2.87 1.18 -1.56
CA CYS A 58 2.74 1.33 -3.00
C CYS A 58 4.06 1.78 -3.67
N LEU A 59 5.10 0.95 -3.57
CA LEU A 59 6.48 1.34 -3.95
C LEU A 59 6.88 1.06 -5.40
N ILE A 60 6.05 0.40 -6.20
CA ILE A 60 6.48 -0.20 -7.47
C ILE A 60 6.33 0.78 -8.64
N ASN A 61 5.17 1.41 -8.81
CA ASN A 61 4.90 2.29 -9.94
C ASN A 61 3.90 3.40 -9.62
N ILE A 62 3.83 4.42 -10.47
CA ILE A 62 2.79 5.46 -10.47
C ILE A 62 1.89 5.29 -11.71
N MET A 63 0.59 5.13 -11.47
CA MET A 63 -0.46 5.04 -12.48
C MET A 63 -1.21 6.38 -12.57
N LYS A 64 -1.65 6.76 -13.77
CA LYS A 64 -2.57 7.88 -13.99
C LYS A 64 -3.96 7.32 -14.29
N ALA A 65 -4.99 7.76 -13.58
CA ALA A 65 -6.37 7.36 -13.85
C ALA A 65 -7.26 8.60 -13.97
N GLY A 66 -7.73 8.88 -15.19
CA GLY A 66 -8.31 10.19 -15.50
C GLY A 66 -7.29 11.30 -15.24
N ASP A 67 -7.65 12.28 -14.41
CA ASP A 67 -6.74 13.36 -14.00
C ASP A 67 -5.96 13.07 -12.71
N ASP A 68 -6.28 11.97 -12.03
CA ASP A 68 -5.68 11.58 -10.76
C ASP A 68 -4.43 10.71 -10.94
N PHE A 69 -3.53 10.77 -9.97
CA PHE A 69 -2.32 9.95 -9.91
C PHE A 69 -2.34 9.05 -8.70
N TYR A 70 -1.91 7.80 -8.88
CA TYR A 70 -1.92 6.77 -7.85
C TYR A 70 -0.55 6.10 -7.79
N ALA A 71 0.03 6.01 -6.60
CA ALA A 71 1.10 5.06 -6.33
C ALA A 71 0.49 3.65 -6.22
N THR A 72 1.18 2.65 -6.77
CA THR A 72 0.69 1.27 -6.88
C THR A 72 1.73 0.24 -6.43
N SER A 73 1.26 -0.95 -6.05
CA SER A 73 2.03 -2.17 -5.79
C SER A 73 1.28 -3.36 -6.38
N GLU A 74 1.62 -4.59 -5.97
CA GLU A 74 0.96 -5.84 -6.38
C GLU A 74 -0.09 -6.33 -5.37
N THR A 75 -0.80 -5.39 -4.73
CA THR A 75 -1.89 -5.66 -3.78
C THR A 75 -3.20 -5.04 -4.28
N ASN A 76 -4.30 -5.25 -3.56
CA ASN A 76 -5.58 -4.59 -3.85
C ASN A 76 -5.63 -3.10 -3.45
N PHE A 77 -4.60 -2.60 -2.77
CA PHE A 77 -4.55 -1.22 -2.31
C PHE A 77 -3.69 -0.34 -3.21
N ILE A 78 -4.23 0.81 -3.59
CA ILE A 78 -3.49 1.89 -4.26
C ILE A 78 -3.62 3.17 -3.45
N ARG A 79 -2.65 4.08 -3.58
CA ARG A 79 -2.63 5.35 -2.83
C ARG A 79 -2.68 6.51 -3.79
N LYS A 80 -3.72 7.34 -3.71
CA LYS A 80 -3.76 8.58 -4.48
C LYS A 80 -2.66 9.52 -3.99
N ILE A 81 -2.04 10.23 -4.93
CA ILE A 81 -0.97 11.18 -4.66
C ILE A 81 -1.22 12.50 -5.38
N ASN A 82 -0.82 13.61 -4.74
CA ASN A 82 -0.77 14.90 -5.40
C ASN A 82 0.57 15.02 -6.17
N PRO A 83 0.57 15.13 -7.51
CA PRO A 83 1.81 15.15 -8.29
C PRO A 83 2.63 16.44 -8.12
N GLN A 84 2.05 17.53 -7.61
CA GLN A 84 2.76 18.80 -7.36
C GLN A 84 3.36 18.87 -5.95
N THR A 85 2.64 18.40 -4.93
CA THR A 85 3.07 18.48 -3.52
C THR A 85 3.73 17.20 -3.01
N LEU A 86 3.59 16.09 -3.75
CA LEU A 86 3.96 14.72 -3.39
C LEU A 86 3.28 14.24 -2.09
N GLU A 87 2.11 14.80 -1.76
CA GLU A 87 1.33 14.38 -0.60
C GLU A 87 0.55 13.10 -0.89
N THR A 88 0.57 12.19 0.08
CA THR A 88 -0.26 10.99 0.09
C THR A 88 -1.69 11.37 0.49
N LEU A 89 -2.66 10.95 -0.31
CA LEU A 89 -4.09 11.22 -0.15
C LEU A 89 -4.82 9.91 0.22
N GLU A 90 -6.01 9.68 -0.34
CA GLU A 90 -6.81 8.50 -0.01
C GLU A 90 -6.14 7.15 -0.34
N LYS A 91 -6.46 6.15 0.49
CA LYS A 91 -6.28 4.72 0.20
C LYS A 91 -7.50 4.25 -0.57
N VAL A 92 -7.28 3.65 -1.73
CA VAL A 92 -8.33 3.03 -2.54
C VAL A 92 -8.15 1.53 -2.48
N ASP A 93 -9.27 0.83 -2.31
CA ASP A 93 -9.35 -0.62 -2.21
C ASP A 93 -10.12 -1.15 -3.42
N TYR A 94 -9.42 -1.87 -4.31
CA TYR A 94 -10.02 -2.41 -5.53
C TYR A 94 -11.19 -3.35 -5.24
N THR A 95 -11.16 -4.08 -4.11
CA THR A 95 -12.19 -5.07 -3.76
C THR A 95 -13.59 -4.45 -3.60
N LYS A 96 -13.67 -3.13 -3.36
CA LYS A 96 -14.92 -2.38 -3.26
C LYS A 96 -15.58 -2.09 -4.61
N TYR A 97 -14.85 -2.26 -5.71
CA TYR A 97 -15.29 -1.89 -7.07
C TYR A 97 -15.29 -3.08 -8.02
N VAL A 98 -14.35 -4.01 -7.85
CA VAL A 98 -14.19 -5.18 -8.70
C VAL A 98 -13.74 -6.38 -7.85
N ALA A 99 -14.22 -7.58 -8.20
CA ALA A 99 -13.88 -8.82 -7.49
C ALA A 99 -12.46 -9.29 -7.87
N VAL A 100 -11.45 -8.59 -7.35
CA VAL A 100 -10.03 -8.91 -7.55
C VAL A 100 -9.30 -8.91 -6.20
N ASN A 101 -8.42 -9.89 -5.98
CA ASN A 101 -7.65 -9.99 -4.73
C ASN A 101 -6.35 -9.20 -4.77
N VAL A 102 -5.71 -9.14 -5.93
CA VAL A 102 -4.44 -8.43 -6.21
C VAL A 102 -4.47 -7.94 -7.64
N ALA A 103 -3.81 -6.81 -7.92
CA ALA A 103 -3.68 -6.26 -9.27
C ALA A 103 -2.21 -5.95 -9.55
N THR A 104 -1.79 -5.95 -10.82
CA THR A 104 -0.40 -5.62 -11.16
C THR A 104 -0.15 -4.12 -10.98
N SER A 105 1.11 -3.74 -10.78
CA SER A 105 1.55 -2.34 -10.79
C SER A 105 1.87 -1.83 -12.21
N HIS A 106 1.56 -2.61 -13.25
CA HIS A 106 1.96 -2.37 -14.64
C HIS A 106 0.74 -2.31 -15.59
N PRO A 107 -0.18 -1.36 -15.38
CA PRO A 107 -1.34 -1.22 -16.23
C PRO A 107 -0.93 -0.74 -17.64
N HIS A 108 -1.70 -1.17 -18.63
CA HIS A 108 -1.64 -0.66 -19.99
C HIS A 108 -2.69 0.42 -20.22
N TYR A 109 -2.41 1.32 -21.17
CA TYR A 109 -3.34 2.35 -21.63
C TYR A 109 -3.65 2.13 -23.10
N ASP A 110 -4.93 2.17 -23.46
CA ASP A 110 -5.33 2.18 -24.86
C ASP A 110 -5.35 3.60 -25.45
N SER A 111 -5.64 3.72 -26.75
CA SER A 111 -5.70 5.01 -27.45
C SER A 111 -6.85 5.91 -26.98
N ALA A 112 -7.87 5.36 -26.32
CA ALA A 112 -8.97 6.11 -25.75
C ALA A 112 -8.67 6.59 -24.31
N GLY A 113 -7.54 6.15 -23.73
CA GLY A 113 -7.15 6.47 -22.36
C GLY A 113 -7.76 5.53 -21.32
N ASN A 114 -8.34 4.39 -21.73
CA ASN A 114 -8.79 3.37 -20.80
C ASN A 114 -7.60 2.65 -20.18
N ILE A 115 -7.76 2.21 -18.94
CA ILE A 115 -6.76 1.48 -18.18
C ILE A 115 -7.10 -0.01 -18.24
N LEU A 116 -6.13 -0.83 -18.63
CA LEU A 116 -6.21 -2.28 -18.69
C LEU A 116 -5.22 -2.87 -17.69
N ASN A 117 -5.71 -3.62 -16.72
CA ASN A 117 -4.92 -4.27 -15.67
C ASN A 117 -5.54 -5.62 -15.31
#